data_AF-A0A955ACY8-F1
#
_entry.id   AF-A0A955ACY8-F1
#
_cell.length_a   1.000
_cell.length_b   1.000
_cell.length_c   1.000
_cell.angle_alpha   90.00
_cell.angle_beta   90.00
_cell.angle_gamma   90.00
#
_symmetry.space_group_name_H-M   'P 1'
#
loop_
_entity.id
_entity.type
_entity.pdbx_description
1 polymer ?
#
loop_
_entity_poly.entity_id
_entity_poly.type
_entity_poly.pdbx_seq_one_letter_code
_entity_poly.pdbx_strand_id
1 'polypeptide(L)' 'EIERYMAYTAQALSYKIGQLTIRQLRRSCEQRLGDDFSLPAFHDQVLRNGCMPLSLLERRLQAWDGTRE' A
#
# COMPACT_ATOMS: atom_id res chain seq x y z
N GLU A 1 24.62 -8.13 -5.69
CA GLU A 1 23.75 -6.97 -5.99
C GLU A 1 23.84 -6.45 -7.43
N ILE A 2 24.98 -5.94 -7.93
CA ILE A 2 25.02 -5.33 -9.29
C ILE A 2 24.65 -6.33 -10.40
N GLU A 3 25.25 -7.52 -10.40
CA GLU A 3 24.92 -8.57 -11.38
C GLU A 3 23.46 -9.03 -11.28
N ARG A 4 22.89 -9.00 -10.06
CA ARG A 4 21.47 -9.31 -9.83
C ARG A 4 20.56 -8.27 -10.45
N TYR A 5 20.92 -6.99 -10.41
CA TYR A 5 20.15 -5.92 -11.07
C TYR A 5 20.22 -6.03 -12.60
N MET A 6 21.33 -6.52 -13.13
CA MET A 6 21.49 -6.80 -14.56
C MET A 6 20.63 -8.00 -14.99
N ALA A 7 20.62 -9.08 -14.20
CA ALA A 7 19.86 -10.30 -14.50
C ALA A 7 18.35 -10.18 -14.21
N TYR A 8 17.96 -9.46 -13.16
CA TYR A 8 16.56 -9.23 -12.75
C TYR A 8 16.24 -7.74 -12.85
N THR A 9 16.10 -7.27 -14.08
CA THR A 9 15.80 -5.87 -14.38
C THR A 9 14.52 -5.42 -13.66
N ALA A 10 14.53 -4.18 -13.15
CA ALA A 10 13.44 -3.55 -12.39
C ALA A 10 13.09 -4.16 -11.01
N GLN A 11 13.59 -5.34 -10.64
CA GLN A 11 13.29 -5.95 -9.33
C GLN A 11 13.68 -5.02 -8.18
N ALA A 12 14.83 -4.34 -8.27
CA ALA A 12 15.30 -3.41 -7.24
C ALA A 12 14.39 -2.19 -7.06
N LEU A 13 13.66 -1.79 -8.11
CA LEU A 13 12.73 -0.66 -8.06
C LEU A 13 11.49 -0.99 -7.22
N SER A 14 11.09 -2.27 -7.19
CA SER A 14 9.88 -2.71 -6.49
C SER A 14 9.87 -2.34 -5.01
N TYR A 15 11.02 -2.39 -4.33
CA TYR A 15 11.14 -2.03 -2.92
C TYR A 15 10.73 -0.58 -2.67
N LYS A 16 11.30 0.35 -3.45
CA LYS A 16 11.08 1.77 -3.20
C LYS A 16 9.74 2.23 -3.76
N ILE A 17 9.34 1.73 -4.92
CA ILE A 17 8.02 2.03 -5.51
C ILE A 17 6.92 1.53 -4.58
N GLY A 18 6.96 0.28 -4.13
CA GLY A 18 5.96 -0.27 -3.21
C GLY A 18 5.87 0.51 -1.90
N GLN A 19 7.01 0.86 -1.29
CA GLN A 19 7.04 1.69 -0.09
C GLN A 19 6.41 3.08 -0.32
N LEU A 20 6.78 3.77 -1.40
CA LEU A 20 6.26 5.10 -1.71
C LEU A 20 4.76 5.07 -1.97
N THR A 21 4.27 4.09 -2.73
CA THR A 21 2.85 3.92 -3.01
C THR A 21 2.04 3.67 -1.74
N ILE A 22 2.48 2.75 -0.87
CA ILE A 22 1.77 2.48 0.40
C ILE A 22 1.72 3.75 1.27
N ARG A 23 2.82 4.53 1.32
CA ARG A 23 2.83 5.81 2.07
C ARG A 23 1.89 6.86 1.47
N GLN A 24 1.79 6.90 0.14
CA GLN A 24 0.85 7.81 -0.54
C GLN A 24 -0.60 7.41 -0.26
N LEU A 25 -0.92 6.13 -0.33
CA LEU A 25 -2.26 5.60 -0.04
C LEU A 25 -2.65 5.87 1.42
N ARG A 26 -1.72 5.71 2.36
CA ARG A 26 -1.94 6.07 3.76
C ARG A 26 -2.31 7.54 3.91
N ARG A 27 -1.51 8.46 3.32
CA ARG A 27 -1.80 9.91 3.36
C ARG A 27 -3.16 10.23 2.74
N SER A 28 -3.52 9.58 1.64
CA SER A 28 -4.83 9.76 1.01
C SER A 28 -5.97 9.29 1.92
N CYS A 29 -5.81 8.17 2.63
CA CYS A 29 -6.80 7.70 3.61
C CYS A 29 -6.87 8.64 4.83
N GLU A 30 -5.75 9.09 5.37
CA GLU A 30 -5.69 10.07 6.47
C GLU A 30 -6.43 11.37 6.09
N GLN A 31 -6.24 11.87 4.86
CA GLN A 31 -6.93 13.06 4.36
C GLN A 31 -8.43 12.83 4.12
N ARG A 32 -8.81 11.66 3.60
CA ARG A 32 -10.21 11.36 3.24
C ARG A 32 -11.07 11.03 4.46
N LEU A 33 -10.52 10.32 5.44
CA LEU A 33 -11.25 9.83 6.61
C LEU A 33 -11.15 10.79 7.81
N GLY A 34 -10.13 11.65 7.87
CA GLY A 34 -10.00 12.63 8.94
C GLY A 34 -10.01 11.97 10.32
N ASP A 35 -10.95 12.36 11.16
CA ASP A 35 -11.10 11.86 12.55
C ASP A 35 -11.50 10.37 12.61
N ASP A 36 -12.10 9.84 11.54
CA ASP A 36 -12.46 8.41 11.44
C ASP A 36 -11.26 7.54 11.01
N PHE A 37 -10.11 8.14 10.71
CA PHE A 37 -8.92 7.38 10.33
C PHE A 37 -8.33 6.62 11.52
N SER A 38 -8.24 5.30 11.37
CA SER A 38 -7.55 4.42 12.31
C SER A 38 -6.33 3.77 11.65
N LEU A 39 -5.13 4.08 12.17
CA LEU A 39 -3.88 3.46 11.69
C LEU A 39 -3.88 1.93 11.87
N PRO A 40 -4.33 1.36 13.01
CA PRO A 40 -4.49 -0.08 13.14
C PRO A 40 -5.42 -0.68 12.08
N ALA A 41 -6.57 -0.04 11.81
CA ALA A 41 -7.52 -0.51 10.79
C ALA A 41 -6.95 -0.44 9.37
N PHE A 42 -6.17 0.60 9.07
CA PHE A 42 -5.45 0.73 7.81
C PHE A 42 -4.47 -0.44 7.60
N HIS A 43 -3.67 -0.79 8.63
CA HIS A 43 -2.75 -1.92 8.54
C HIS A 43 -3.48 -3.24 8.35
N ASP A 44 -4.60 -3.45 9.06
CA ASP A 44 -5.44 -4.64 8.89
C ASP A 44 -5.90 -4.73 7.43
N GLN A 45 -6.37 -3.63 6.85
CA GLN A 45 -6.87 -3.62 5.48
C GLN A 45 -5.79 -3.85 4.42
N VAL A 46 -4.56 -3.37 4.66
CA VAL A 46 -3.41 -3.62 3.79
C VAL A 46 -2.97 -5.08 3.83
N LEU A 47 -3.02 -5.73 5.00
CA LEU A 47 -2.45 -7.08 5.20
C LEU A 47 -3.47 -8.21 5.02
N ARG A 48 -4.77 -7.96 5.23
CA ARG A 48 -5.85 -8.97 5.27
C ARG A 48 -5.87 -9.90 4.05
N ASN A 49 -5.63 -9.36 2.86
CA ASN A 49 -5.75 -10.11 1.60
C ASN A 49 -4.41 -10.69 1.10
N GLY A 50 -3.35 -10.59 1.91
CA GLY A 50 -2.02 -11.06 1.54
C GLY A 50 -1.40 -10.24 0.39
N CYS A 51 -0.44 -10.86 -0.32
CA CYS A 51 0.26 -10.20 -1.41
C CYS A 51 -0.66 -9.97 -2.61
N MET A 52 -0.80 -8.70 -3.02
CA MET A 52 -1.61 -8.30 -4.16
C MET A 52 -0.96 -7.16 -4.95
N PRO A 53 -1.33 -6.96 -6.23
CA PRO A 53 -0.87 -5.82 -7.02
C PRO A 53 -1.24 -4.49 -6.35
N LEU A 54 -0.33 -3.50 -6.41
CA LEU A 54 -0.54 -2.18 -5.82
C LEU A 54 -1.81 -1.49 -6.35
N SER A 55 -2.15 -1.68 -7.62
CA SER A 55 -3.37 -1.13 -8.23
C SER A 55 -4.66 -1.70 -7.62
N LEU A 56 -4.64 -2.97 -7.21
CA LEU A 56 -5.78 -3.60 -6.55
C LEU A 56 -5.88 -3.15 -5.09
N LEU A 57 -4.73 -3.03 -4.40
CA LEU A 57 -4.67 -2.46 -3.06
C LEU A 57 -5.22 -1.02 -3.05
N GLU A 58 -4.81 -0.20 -4.00
CA GLU A 58 -5.29 1.17 -4.17
C GLU A 58 -6.82 1.24 -4.33
N ARG A 59 -7.39 0.45 -5.25
CA ARG A 59 -8.85 0.39 -5.43
C ARG A 59 -9.59 0.01 -4.15
N ARG A 60 -9.05 -0.91 -3.36
CA ARG A 60 -9.67 -1.34 -2.09
C ARG A 60 -9.61 -0.23 -1.04
N LEU A 61 -8.46 0.45 -0.93
CA LEU A 61 -8.31 1.56 0.01
C LEU A 61 -9.09 2.81 -0.41
N GLN A 62 -9.37 2.99 -1.70
CA GLN A 62 -10.30 4.02 -2.18
C GLN A 62 -11.75 3.71 -1.79
N ALA A 63 -12.15 2.43 -1.81
CA ALA A 63 -13.51 1.99 -1.45
C ALA A 63 -13.71 1.80 0.07
N TRP A 64 -12.65 1.77 0.86
CA TRP A 64 -12.70 1.57 2.30
C TRP A 64 -13.20 2.83 3.03
N ASP A 65 -14.03 2.69 4.06
CA ASP A 65 -14.68 3.80 4.78
C ASP A 65 -14.10 4.06 6.18
N GLY A 66 -13.02 3.39 6.56
CA GLY A 66 -12.39 3.55 7.87
C GLY A 66 -12.79 2.48 8.90
N THR A 67 -13.76 1.62 8.58
CA THR A 67 -14.22 0.59 9.51
C THR A 67 -13.27 -0.61 9.60
N ARG A 68 -13.21 -1.22 10.78
CA ARG A 68 -12.68 -2.58 10.96
C ARG A 68 -13.84 -3.54 10.75
N GLU A 69 -13.86 -4.24 9.63
CA GLU A 69 -14.70 -5.43 9.44
C GLU A 69 -14.20 -6.61 10.29
#